data_AF-A0A7R9MH17-F1
#
_entry.id   AF-A0A7R9MH17-F1
#
_cell.length_a   1.000
_cell.length_b   1.000
_cell.length_c   1.000
_cell.angle_alpha   90.00
_cell.angle_beta   90.00
_cell.angle_gamma   90.00
#
_symmetry.space_group_name_H-M   'P 1'
#
loop_
_entity.id
_entity.type
_entity.pdbx_description
1 polymer ?
#
loop_
_entity_poly.entity_id
_entity_poly.type
_entity_poly.pdbx_seq_one_letter_code
_entity_poly.pdbx_strand_id
1 'polypeptide(L)'
;MWWFRWHARRFFRSVMNPMDPAVALKWTARLRVLYIFIAFNAVIVSYKYYTKTTDHLKEKGLFVEDKTPSHARARLMQLQDIHIIRTGVGRPTEEYTINVEEYRKDFERQQEEKRQQYLVQKKAMSEKSEELKD
;
A
#
# COMPACT_ATOMS: atom_id res chain seq x y z
N MET A 1 4.70 31.76 12.44
CA MET A 1 4.98 30.76 13.50
C MET A 1 5.59 31.34 14.79
N TRP A 2 6.30 32.47 14.77
CA TRP A 2 7.01 33.02 15.96
C TRP A 2 6.06 33.54 17.06
N TRP A 3 4.98 34.22 16.67
CA TRP A 3 3.93 34.72 17.58
C TRP A 3 3.28 33.61 18.41
N PHE A 4 2.93 32.50 17.78
CA PHE A 4 2.30 31.35 18.44
C PHE A 4 3.26 30.69 19.45
N ARG A 5 4.55 30.54 19.11
CA ARG A 5 5.58 30.03 20.02
C ARG A 5 5.78 30.94 21.24
N TRP A 6 5.69 32.25 21.06
CA TRP A 6 5.83 33.23 22.14
C TRP A 6 4.65 33.16 23.12
N HIS A 7 3.42 33.18 22.62
CA HIS A 7 2.21 33.06 23.45
C HIS A 7 2.11 31.70 24.15
N ALA A 8 2.40 30.60 23.45
CA ALA A 8 2.43 29.27 24.05
C ALA A 8 3.44 29.21 25.19
N ARG A 9 4.67 29.71 24.99
CA ARG A 9 5.71 29.73 26.03
C ARG A 9 5.31 30.58 27.23
N ARG A 10 4.67 31.73 27.01
CA ARG A 10 4.16 32.59 28.09
C ARG A 10 3.06 31.90 28.89
N PHE A 11 2.10 31.28 28.20
CA PHE A 11 1.01 30.53 28.81
C PHE A 11 1.50 29.33 29.62
N PHE A 12 2.42 28.53 29.05
CA PHE A 12 2.98 27.39 29.76
C PHE A 12 3.81 27.81 30.98
N ARG A 13 4.52 28.95 30.94
CA ARG A 13 5.23 29.48 32.11
C ARG A 13 4.30 30.02 33.19
N SER A 14 3.13 30.55 32.85
CA SER A 14 2.17 31.03 33.85
C SER A 14 1.34 29.91 34.47
N VAL A 15 1.15 28.80 33.75
CA VAL A 15 0.29 27.69 34.19
C VAL A 15 1.09 26.52 34.78
N MET A 16 2.29 26.23 34.27
CA MET A 16 3.10 25.13 34.78
C MET A 16 4.09 25.62 35.83
N ASN A 17 3.95 25.09 37.05
CA ASN A 17 5.02 25.17 38.04
C ASN A 17 6.23 24.35 37.57
N PRO A 18 7.46 24.77 37.89
CA PRO A 18 8.65 24.01 37.57
C PRO A 18 8.55 22.62 38.22
N MET A 19 8.52 21.60 37.38
CA MET A 19 8.43 20.20 37.79
C MET A 19 9.81 19.74 38.28
N ASP A 20 9.83 18.97 39.36
CA ASP A 20 11.06 18.36 39.86
C ASP A 20 11.74 17.55 38.72
N PRO A 21 13.05 17.79 38.45
CA PRO A 21 13.79 17.10 37.39
C PRO A 21 13.67 15.58 37.44
N ALA A 22 13.62 14.99 38.65
CA ALA A 22 13.52 13.53 38.81
C ALA A 22 12.16 13.00 38.34
N VAL A 23 11.09 13.78 38.54
CA VAL A 23 9.74 13.43 38.10
C VAL A 23 9.62 13.67 36.59
N ALA A 24 10.19 14.76 36.07
CA ALA A 24 10.22 15.04 34.64
C ALA A 24 10.90 13.90 33.84
N LEU A 25 12.04 13.39 34.32
CA LEU A 25 12.76 12.26 33.70
C LEU A 25 11.92 10.98 33.65
N LYS A 26 11.13 10.69 34.70
CA LYS A 26 10.23 9.53 34.70
C LYS A 26 9.12 9.67 33.65
N TRP A 27 8.56 10.87 33.50
CA TRP A 27 7.50 11.13 32.53
C TRP A 27 8.01 11.15 31.09
N THR A 28 9.20 11.69 30.83
CA THR A 28 9.79 11.64 29.48
C THR A 28 10.04 10.22 29.02
N ALA A 29 10.53 9.34 29.91
CA ALA A 29 10.69 7.91 29.60
C ALA A 29 9.36 7.23 29.28
N ARG A 30 8.33 7.45 30.11
CA ARG A 30 6.98 6.88 29.89
C ARG A 30 6.34 7.38 28.60
N LEU A 31 6.44 8.68 28.32
CA LEU A 31 5.92 9.29 27.10
C LEU A 31 6.67 8.81 25.86
N ARG A 32 7.97 8.56 25.95
CA ARG A 32 8.75 8.01 24.84
C ARG A 32 8.29 6.59 24.47
N VAL A 33 8.03 5.74 25.46
CA VAL A 33 7.48 4.39 25.23
C VAL A 33 6.08 4.48 24.64
N LEU A 34 5.21 5.32 25.19
CA LEU A 34 3.87 5.53 24.66
C LEU A 34 3.89 6.02 23.21
N TYR A 35 4.80 6.94 22.89
CA TYR A 35 4.97 7.46 21.54
C TYR A 35 5.36 6.36 20.55
N ILE A 36 6.26 5.45 20.94
CA ILE A 36 6.65 4.30 20.11
C ILE A 36 5.44 3.38 19.87
N PHE A 37 4.62 3.11 20.90
CA PHE A 37 3.40 2.31 20.75
C PHE A 37 2.38 2.95 19.81
N ILE A 38 2.16 4.26 19.93
CA ILE A 38 1.24 4.99 19.05
C ILE A 38 1.76 5.00 17.62
N ALA A 39 3.05 5.29 17.42
CA ALA A 39 3.68 5.29 16.10
C ALA A 39 3.58 3.90 15.45
N PHE A 40 3.87 2.84 16.19
CA PHE A 40 3.80 1.47 15.68
C PHE A 40 2.37 1.08 15.29
N ASN A 41 1.37 1.43 16.11
CA ASN A 41 -0.03 1.20 15.78
C ASN A 41 -0.47 2.01 14.55
N ALA A 42 -0.03 3.27 14.42
CA ALA A 42 -0.32 4.09 13.26
C ALA A 42 0.24 3.48 11.97
N VAL A 43 1.45 2.90 12.02
CA VAL A 43 2.04 2.18 10.87
C VAL A 43 1.20 0.95 10.51
N ILE A 44 0.81 0.12 11.49
CA ILE A 44 -0.01 -1.07 11.25
C ILE A 44 -1.36 -0.70 10.64
N VAL A 45 -2.04 0.31 11.19
CA VAL A 45 -3.34 0.76 10.69
C VAL A 45 -3.22 1.31 9.27
N SER A 46 -2.19 2.12 9.01
CA SER A 46 -1.92 2.66 7.67
C SER A 46 -1.63 1.53 6.67
N TYR A 47 -0.86 0.53 7.07
CA TYR A 47 -0.57 -0.64 6.24
C TYR A 47 -1.83 -1.44 5.93
N LYS A 48 -2.66 -1.75 6.94
CA LYS A 48 -3.95 -2.44 6.74
C LYS A 48 -4.91 -1.67 5.84
N TYR A 49 -4.94 -0.34 5.96
CA TYR A 49 -5.76 0.49 5.10
C TYR A 49 -5.25 0.47 3.66
N TYR A 50 -3.93 0.57 3.47
CA TYR A 50 -3.29 0.46 2.17
C TYR A 50 -3.58 -0.89 1.50
N THR A 51 -3.42 -2.02 2.21
CA THR A 51 -3.70 -3.35 1.67
C THR A 51 -5.17 -3.53 1.34
N LYS A 52 -6.10 -3.13 2.22
CA LYS A 52 -7.55 -3.20 1.91
C LYS A 52 -7.93 -2.34 0.70
N THR A 53 -7.31 -1.18 0.54
CA THR A 53 -7.58 -0.31 -0.60
C THR A 53 -7.02 -0.92 -1.88
N THR A 54 -5.83 -1.53 -1.84
CA THR A 54 -5.25 -2.23 -2.99
C THR A 54 -6.01 -3.50 -3.35
N ASP A 55 -6.45 -4.30 -2.38
CA ASP A 55 -7.28 -5.48 -2.59
C ASP A 55 -8.65 -5.10 -3.19
N HIS A 56 -9.29 -4.04 -2.70
CA HIS A 56 -10.54 -3.52 -3.28
C HIS A 56 -10.36 -3.03 -4.71
N LEU A 57 -9.21 -2.42 -5.03
CA LEU A 57 -8.89 -2.00 -6.39
C LEU A 57 -8.56 -3.20 -7.30
N LYS A 58 -7.97 -4.27 -6.76
CA LYS A 58 -7.77 -5.55 -7.46
C LYS A 58 -9.10 -6.23 -7.78
N GLU A 59 -10.02 -6.31 -6.80
CA GLU A 59 -11.37 -6.88 -6.99
C GLU A 59 -12.17 -6.12 -8.06
N LYS A 60 -12.01 -4.79 -8.12
CA LYS A 60 -12.64 -3.96 -9.15
C LYS A 60 -11.92 -3.98 -10.51
N GLY A 61 -10.85 -4.76 -10.66
CA GLY A 61 -10.07 -4.85 -11.90
C GLY A 61 -9.29 -3.58 -12.26
N LEU A 62 -9.20 -2.61 -11.35
CA LEU A 62 -8.45 -1.36 -11.53
C LEU A 62 -6.97 -1.54 -11.19
N PHE A 63 -6.63 -2.49 -10.32
CA PHE A 63 -5.27 -2.92 -10.06
C PHE A 63 -4.98 -4.22 -10.79
N VAL A 64 -4.08 -4.11 -11.76
CA VAL A 64 -3.66 -5.23 -12.58
C VAL A 64 -2.42 -5.87 -11.94
N GLU A 65 -2.47 -7.17 -11.71
CA GLU A 65 -1.31 -7.96 -11.29
C GLU A 65 -0.36 -8.14 -12.48
N ASP A 66 0.53 -7.18 -12.66
CA ASP A 66 1.65 -7.33 -13.58
C ASP A 66 2.68 -8.28 -12.97
N LYS A 67 3.28 -9.18 -13.79
CA LYS A 67 4.22 -10.22 -13.32
C LYS A 67 5.41 -9.66 -12.55
N THR A 68 5.86 -8.45 -12.90
CA THR A 68 6.88 -7.70 -12.16
C THR A 68 6.63 -6.18 -12.26
N PRO A 69 7.22 -5.34 -11.38
CA PRO A 69 7.06 -3.88 -11.41
C PRO A 69 7.50 -3.23 -12.73
N SER A 70 8.42 -3.85 -13.45
CA SER A 70 8.89 -3.38 -14.75
C SER A 70 7.84 -3.57 -15.85
N HIS A 71 7.06 -4.66 -15.83
CA HIS A 71 5.91 -4.85 -16.72
C HIS A 71 4.82 -3.80 -16.48
N ALA A 72 4.59 -3.42 -15.21
CA ALA A 72 3.65 -2.34 -14.87
C ALA A 72 4.09 -1.00 -15.46
N ARG A 73 5.38 -0.67 -15.34
CA ARG A 73 5.94 0.56 -15.94
C ARG A 73 5.89 0.52 -17.47
N ALA A 74 6.16 -0.64 -18.08
CA ALA A 74 6.06 -0.86 -19.53
C ALA A 74 4.69 -0.47 -20.08
N ARG A 75 3.65 -0.98 -19.41
CA ARG A 75 2.26 -0.79 -19.78
C ARG A 75 1.83 0.67 -19.63
N LEU A 76 2.23 1.32 -18.54
CA LEU A 76 1.92 2.74 -18.30
C LEU A 76 2.62 3.66 -19.30
N MET A 77 3.84 3.33 -19.72
CA MET A 77 4.65 4.15 -20.63
C MET A 77 4.47 3.79 -22.11
N GLN A 78 3.65 2.79 -22.45
CA GLN A 78 3.42 2.30 -23.83
C GLN A 78 4.73 1.94 -24.57
N LEU A 79 5.73 1.43 -23.86
CA LEU A 79 7.00 1.02 -24.46
C LEU A 79 6.79 -0.29 -25.23
N GLN A 80 7.44 -0.44 -26.40
CA GLN A 80 7.34 -1.65 -27.24
C GLN A 80 8.28 -2.77 -26.79
N ASP A 81 9.50 -2.40 -26.37
CA ASP A 81 10.50 -3.33 -25.86
C ASP A 81 11.15 -2.77 -24.59
N ILE A 82 11.36 -3.64 -23.60
CA ILE A 82 12.11 -3.26 -22.39
C ILE A 82 13.26 -4.22 -22.17
N HIS A 83 14.46 -3.65 -22.19
CA HIS A 83 15.67 -4.31 -21.71
C HIS A 83 15.79 -4.08 -20.21
N ILE A 84 15.75 -5.16 -19.43
CA ILE A 84 15.94 -5.09 -17.98
C ILE A 84 17.34 -5.61 -17.68
N ILE A 85 18.17 -4.74 -17.15
CA ILE A 85 19.50 -5.10 -16.63
C ILE A 85 19.40 -5.12 -15.12
N ARG A 86 19.39 -6.32 -14.53
CA ARG A 86 19.41 -6.46 -13.07
C ARG A 86 20.85 -6.34 -12.59
N THR A 87 21.20 -5.17 -12.07
CA THR A 87 22.55 -4.90 -11.56
C THR A 87 22.67 -5.38 -10.11
N GLY A 88 23.42 -6.46 -9.88
CA GLY A 88 23.90 -6.85 -8.56
C GLY A 88 25.14 -6.05 -8.15
N VAL A 89 25.64 -6.25 -6.92
CA VAL A 89 26.88 -5.61 -6.45
C VAL A 89 28.05 -6.06 -7.36
N GLY A 90 28.48 -5.18 -8.26
CA GLY A 90 29.68 -5.32 -9.07
C GLY A 90 29.51 -5.91 -10.48
N ARG A 91 28.41 -6.61 -10.82
CA ARG A 91 28.15 -7.11 -12.19
C ARG A 91 26.64 -7.24 -12.49
N PRO A 92 26.18 -6.98 -13.75
CA PRO A 92 24.83 -7.33 -14.17
C PRO A 92 24.66 -8.85 -14.08
N THR A 93 23.62 -9.29 -13.37
CA THR A 93 23.41 -10.70 -13.01
C THR A 93 22.50 -11.39 -14.02
N GLU A 94 21.54 -10.66 -14.61
CA GLU A 94 20.60 -11.18 -15.60
C GLU A 94 20.19 -10.05 -16.56
N GLU A 95 20.19 -10.36 -17.86
CA GLU A 95 19.67 -9.51 -18.93
C GLU A 95 18.54 -10.27 -19.62
N TYR A 96 17.34 -9.68 -19.64
CA TYR A 96 16.24 -10.22 -20.42
C TYR A 96 15.45 -9.09 -21.07
N THR A 97 15.00 -9.37 -22.30
CA THR A 97 14.16 -8.48 -23.09
C THR A 97 12.72 -8.93 -22.94
N ILE A 98 11.84 -8.02 -22.53
CA ILE A 98 10.40 -8.27 -22.52
C ILE A 98 9.84 -7.72 -23.84
N ASN A 99 9.25 -8.60 -24.66
CA ASN A 99 8.39 -8.20 -25.77
C ASN A 99 7.03 -7.76 -25.20
N VAL A 100 6.71 -6.47 -25.30
CA VAL A 100 5.52 -5.91 -24.64
C VAL A 100 4.23 -6.26 -25.37
N GLU A 101 4.27 -6.55 -26.67
CA GLU A 101 3.09 -6.98 -27.43
C GLU A 101 2.64 -8.38 -27.06
N GLU A 102 3.59 -9.32 -26.94
CA GLU A 102 3.30 -10.68 -26.49
C GLU A 102 2.75 -10.67 -25.06
N TYR A 103 3.37 -9.86 -24.19
CA TYR A 103 2.86 -9.64 -22.83
C TYR A 103 1.45 -9.06 -22.81
N ARG A 104 1.14 -8.10 -23.69
CA ARG A 104 -0.21 -7.49 -23.77
C ARG A 104 -1.26 -8.52 -24.19
N LYS A 105 -0.97 -9.36 -25.19
CA LYS A 105 -1.89 -10.41 -25.65
C LYS A 105 -2.14 -11.47 -24.58
N ASP A 106 -1.09 -11.91 -23.88
CA ASP A 106 -1.22 -12.83 -22.75
C ASP A 106 -2.02 -12.20 -21.60
N PHE A 107 -1.79 -10.91 -21.35
CA PHE A 107 -2.50 -10.16 -20.32
C PHE A 107 -4.00 -10.02 -20.62
N GLU A 108 -4.35 -9.70 -21.87
CA GLU A 108 -5.75 -9.61 -22.32
C GLU A 108 -6.45 -10.97 -22.20
N ARG A 109 -5.77 -12.06 -22.60
CA ARG A 109 -6.30 -13.43 -22.44
C ARG A 109 -6.60 -13.77 -20.98
N GLN A 110 -5.67 -13.46 -20.07
CA GLN A 110 -5.88 -13.70 -18.63
C GLN A 110 -7.04 -12.88 -18.05
N GLN A 111 -7.23 -11.65 -18.53
CA GLN A 111 -8.37 -10.81 -18.14
C GLN A 111 -9.70 -11.39 -18.62
N GLU A 112 -9.75 -11.89 -19.86
CA GLU A 112 -10.94 -12.54 -20.41
C GLU A 112 -11.28 -13.83 -19.66
N GLU A 113 -10.30 -14.68 -19.37
CA GLU A 113 -10.49 -15.90 -18.58
C GLU A 113 -11.05 -15.60 -17.19
N LYS A 114 -10.49 -14.60 -16.49
CA LYS A 114 -11.00 -14.17 -15.17
C LYS A 114 -12.43 -13.62 -15.25
N ARG A 115 -12.77 -12.86 -16.30
CA ARG A 115 -14.14 -12.36 -16.52
C ARG A 115 -15.11 -13.52 -16.75
N GLN A 116 -14.74 -14.50 -17.56
CA GLN A 116 -15.58 -15.67 -17.80
C GLN A 116 -15.80 -16.48 -16.51
N GLN A 117 -14.74 -16.72 -15.73
CA GLN A 117 -14.85 -17.40 -14.43
C GLN A 117 -15.79 -16.66 -13.47
N TYR A 118 -15.69 -15.34 -13.39
CA TYR A 118 -16.58 -14.52 -12.57
C TYR A 118 -18.05 -14.63 -13.01
N LEU A 119 -18.31 -14.61 -14.33
CA LEU A 119 -19.66 -14.75 -14.87
C LEU A 119 -20.26 -16.13 -14.57
N VAL A 120 -19.46 -17.19 -14.71
CA VAL A 120 -19.87 -18.57 -14.36
C VAL A 120 -20.18 -18.67 -12.87
N GLN A 121 -19.32 -18.13 -12.01
CA GLN A 121 -19.52 -18.15 -10.56
C GLN A 121 -20.78 -17.35 -10.15
N LYS A 122 -20.99 -16.18 -10.78
CA LYS A 122 -22.19 -15.36 -10.54
C LYS A 122 -23.47 -16.10 -10.94
N LYS A 123 -23.46 -16.81 -12.08
CA LYS A 123 -24.60 -17.60 -12.56
C LYS A 123 -24.89 -18.78 -11.64
N ALA A 124 -23.85 -19.50 -11.19
CA ALA A 124 -24.00 -20.59 -10.24
C ALA A 124 -24.57 -20.11 -8.88
N MET A 125 -24.20 -18.91 -8.42
CA MET A 125 -24.78 -18.33 -7.20
C MET A 125 -26.23 -17.89 -7.39
N SER A 126 -26.62 -17.38 -8.56
CA SER A 126 -28.03 -17.02 -8.82
C SER A 126 -28.92 -18.25 -8.88
N GLU A 127 -28.51 -19.32 -9.57
CA GLU A 127 -29.26 -20.58 -9.66
C GLU A 127 -29.47 -21.21 -8.27
N LYS A 128 -28.40 -21.28 -7.46
CA LYS A 128 -28.50 -21.77 -6.08
C LYS A 128 -29.40 -20.92 -5.19
N SER A 129 -29.51 -19.61 -5.46
CA SER A 129 -30.39 -18.71 -4.72
C SER A 129 -31.86 -18.81 -5.11
N GLU A 130 -32.15 -19.33 -6.31
CA GLU A 130 -33.51 -19.65 -6.78
C GLU A 130 -33.96 -21.00 -6.21
N GLU A 131 -33.10 -22.02 -6.19
CA GLU A 131 -33.39 -23.33 -5.57
C GLU A 131 -33.68 -23.25 -4.06
N LEU A 132 -33.16 -22.22 -3.37
CA LEU A 132 -33.40 -21.99 -1.94
C LEU A 132 -34.71 -21.25 -1.63
N LYS A 133 -35.41 -20.75 -2.66
CA LYS A 133 -36.68 -20.02 -2.52
C LYS A 133 -37.91 -20.88 -2.81
N ASP A 134 -37.73 -22.04 -3.43
CA ASP A 134 -38.74 -23.08 -3.63
C ASP A 134 -38.76 -24.09 -2.46
#